data_AF-A0A2V6B9J8-F1
#
_entry.id   AF-A0A2V6B9J8-F1
#
_cell.length_a   1.000
_cell.length_b   1.000
_cell.length_c   1.000
_cell.angle_alpha   90.00
_cell.angle_beta   90.00
_cell.angle_gamma   90.00
#
_symmetry.space_group_name_H-M   'P 1'
#
loop_
_entity.id
_entity.type
_entity.pdbx_description
1 polymer ?
#
loop_
_entity_poly.entity_id
_entity_poly.type
_entity_poly.pdbx_seq_one_letter_code
_entity_poly.pdbx_strand_id
1 'polypeptide(L)'
;MVVGVSLIIRAQDAAPPSVDLYSGQNQPEATATPSSESNGPELPEISQLDQTFSKPKSLGKDADALRLHIEWRQLKNRIVNDPAVQMAKAYAQAARTDLEKRERLSAYYEVYYQRMSALATTPEIKLTLQVLKASHQGLLAQPRVRPSPTAEGATPTPMPSGTPAPKKPAHKHKKKFHA
;
A
#
# COMPACT_ATOMS: atom_id res chain seq x y z
N MET A 1 35.97 31.71 4.04
CA MET A 1 35.81 31.05 2.72
C MET A 1 34.35 30.73 2.55
N VAL A 2 33.66 31.52 1.73
CA VAL A 2 32.25 31.32 1.37
C VAL A 2 32.25 30.51 0.09
N VAL A 3 31.58 29.36 0.08
CA VAL A 3 31.27 28.63 -1.15
C VAL A 3 29.79 28.25 -1.07
N GLY A 4 28.96 29.09 -1.70
CA GLY A 4 27.64 28.70 -2.14
C GLY A 4 27.71 28.35 -3.61
N VAL A 5 26.94 27.34 -4.04
CA VAL A 5 26.25 27.36 -5.34
C VAL A 5 24.93 26.59 -5.16
N SER A 6 23.84 27.32 -5.30
CA SER A 6 22.48 26.82 -5.48
C SER A 6 22.31 26.26 -6.89
N LEU A 7 21.57 25.16 -7.07
CA LEU A 7 20.74 25.00 -8.27
C LEU A 7 19.53 24.12 -7.99
N ILE A 8 18.38 24.79 -7.83
CA ILE A 8 17.05 24.20 -7.84
C ILE A 8 16.66 24.13 -9.32
N ILE A 9 16.54 22.93 -9.89
CA ILE A 9 15.85 22.76 -11.18
C ILE A 9 14.43 22.28 -10.88
N ARG A 10 13.50 23.23 -10.88
CA ARG A 10 12.05 23.02 -10.92
C ARG A 10 11.63 23.10 -12.38
N ALA A 11 11.47 21.95 -13.03
CA ALA A 11 10.81 21.89 -14.33
C ALA A 11 9.29 22.01 -14.10
N GLN A 12 8.74 23.21 -14.21
CA GLN A 12 7.34 23.38 -14.55
C GLN A 12 7.29 23.72 -16.04
N ASP A 13 6.92 22.72 -16.83
CA ASP A 13 6.55 22.91 -18.22
C ASP A 13 5.20 23.64 -18.23
N ALA A 14 5.22 24.89 -18.69
CA ALA A 14 4.04 25.74 -18.78
C ALA A 14 3.23 25.34 -20.01
N ALA A 15 2.02 24.81 -19.80
CA ALA A 15 1.06 24.60 -20.88
C ALA A 15 0.72 25.95 -21.54
N PRO A 16 0.66 26.02 -22.88
CA PRO A 16 0.32 27.26 -23.59
C PRO A 16 -1.11 27.73 -23.25
N PRO A 17 -1.36 29.05 -23.30
CA PRO A 17 -2.65 29.63 -22.95
C PRO A 17 -3.76 29.19 -23.90
N SER A 18 -4.89 28.82 -23.30
CA SER A 18 -6.28 28.88 -23.80
C SER A 18 -6.45 29.12 -25.30
N VAL A 19 -6.80 28.06 -26.04
CA VAL A 19 -7.43 28.16 -27.36
C VAL A 19 -8.83 28.73 -27.17
N ASP A 20 -9.05 29.95 -27.67
CA ASP A 20 -10.36 30.59 -27.75
C ASP A 20 -11.17 29.95 -28.89
N LEU A 21 -12.06 29.03 -28.55
CA LEU A 21 -12.88 28.26 -29.51
C LEU A 21 -14.14 29.01 -30.00
N TYR A 22 -14.30 30.30 -29.71
CA TYR A 22 -15.52 31.05 -30.02
C TYR A 22 -15.35 32.26 -30.95
N SER A 23 -14.26 32.33 -31.71
CA SER A 23 -14.16 33.29 -32.82
C SER A 23 -14.86 32.74 -34.08
N GLY A 24 -16.19 32.81 -34.10
CA GLY A 24 -16.95 32.40 -35.29
C GLY A 24 -18.47 32.29 -35.15
N GLN A 25 -19.12 33.13 -34.34
CA GLN A 25 -20.58 33.21 -34.32
C GLN A 25 -21.09 34.03 -35.51
N ASN A 26 -21.29 33.38 -36.66
CA ASN A 26 -22.20 33.84 -37.69
C ASN A 26 -23.45 32.95 -37.64
N GLN A 27 -24.58 33.50 -37.22
CA GLN A 27 -25.90 32.93 -37.51
C GLN A 27 -26.09 32.83 -39.02
N PRO A 28 -26.75 31.76 -39.49
CA PRO A 28 -27.78 31.95 -40.50
C PRO A 28 -29.12 31.39 -40.02
N GLU A 29 -30.12 32.24 -40.17
CA GLU A 29 -31.54 31.99 -39.97
C GLU A 29 -32.11 31.08 -41.08
N ALA A 30 -32.96 30.14 -40.65
CA ALA A 30 -34.00 29.40 -41.37
C ALA A 30 -33.69 28.63 -42.68
N THR A 31 -34.06 27.33 -42.73
CA THR A 31 -35.09 26.77 -43.65
C THR A 31 -35.40 25.32 -43.22
N ALA A 32 -36.69 24.99 -43.11
CA ALA A 32 -37.19 23.65 -42.78
C ALA A 32 -37.27 22.73 -44.01
N THR A 33 -37.04 21.42 -43.85
CA THR A 33 -37.92 20.33 -44.36
C THR A 33 -37.46 18.93 -43.88
N PRO A 34 -38.39 17.95 -43.76
CA PRO A 34 -38.23 16.75 -42.93
C PRO A 34 -37.78 15.51 -43.72
N SER A 35 -37.57 14.42 -42.98
CA SER A 35 -37.51 13.02 -43.41
C SER A 35 -36.13 12.44 -43.72
N SER A 36 -35.67 11.55 -42.84
CA SER A 36 -35.02 10.29 -43.23
C SER A 36 -35.22 9.30 -42.10
N GLU A 37 -35.80 8.14 -42.44
CA GLU A 37 -36.17 7.06 -41.54
C GLU A 37 -35.03 6.59 -40.63
N SER A 38 -35.32 6.60 -39.32
CA SER A 38 -34.51 5.94 -38.30
C SER A 38 -34.80 4.44 -38.31
N ASN A 39 -34.04 3.69 -39.12
CA ASN A 39 -33.85 2.25 -38.96
C ASN A 39 -32.39 1.98 -38.60
N GLY A 40 -32.01 2.37 -37.38
CA GLY A 40 -30.72 2.06 -36.77
C GLY A 40 -30.95 1.80 -35.28
N PRO A 41 -30.13 0.95 -34.63
CA PRO A 41 -30.30 0.65 -33.22
C PRO A 41 -30.27 1.95 -32.42
N GLU A 42 -31.34 2.16 -31.66
CA GLU A 42 -31.64 3.36 -30.87
C GLU A 42 -30.39 3.80 -30.08
N LEU A 43 -29.68 4.83 -30.59
CA LEU A 43 -28.57 5.42 -29.85
C LEU A 43 -29.17 6.08 -28.59
N PRO A 44 -28.61 5.83 -27.40
CA PRO A 44 -29.16 6.38 -26.18
C PRO A 44 -29.17 7.90 -26.26
N GLU A 45 -30.33 8.50 -25.97
CA GLU A 45 -30.46 9.95 -25.89
C GLU A 45 -29.47 10.50 -24.85
N ILE A 46 -28.91 11.67 -25.15
CA ILE A 46 -27.86 12.32 -24.35
C ILE A 46 -28.31 12.50 -22.87
N SER A 47 -29.62 12.67 -22.63
CA SER A 47 -30.22 12.71 -21.29
C SER A 47 -30.07 11.41 -20.49
N GLN A 48 -30.01 10.25 -21.13
CA GLN A 48 -29.75 8.96 -20.48
C GLN A 48 -28.28 8.82 -20.05
N LEU A 49 -27.37 9.40 -20.84
CA LEU A 49 -25.96 9.51 -20.47
C LEU A 49 -25.79 10.42 -19.24
N ASP A 50 -26.47 11.57 -19.22
CA ASP A 50 -26.36 12.48 -18.06
C ASP A 50 -26.90 11.84 -16.77
N GLN A 51 -27.99 11.07 -16.85
CA GLN A 51 -28.51 10.31 -15.70
C GLN A 51 -27.57 9.21 -15.20
N THR A 52 -26.73 8.61 -16.06
CA THR A 52 -25.75 7.59 -15.63
C THR A 52 -24.55 8.20 -14.92
N PHE A 53 -24.19 9.45 -15.20
CA PHE A 53 -23.14 10.18 -14.48
C PHE A 53 -23.67 10.98 -13.28
N SER A 54 -24.97 11.29 -13.24
CA SER A 54 -25.62 12.05 -12.16
C SER A 54 -25.64 11.35 -10.80
N LYS A 55 -25.40 10.03 -10.74
CA LYS A 55 -25.25 9.31 -9.48
C LYS A 55 -23.75 9.18 -9.18
N PRO A 56 -23.15 10.08 -8.38
CA PRO A 56 -21.79 9.87 -7.94
C PRO A 56 -21.73 8.49 -7.27
N LYS A 57 -20.84 7.63 -7.76
CA LYS A 57 -20.56 6.33 -7.14
C LYS A 57 -20.13 6.63 -5.71
N SER A 58 -21.04 6.45 -4.75
CA SER A 58 -20.73 6.64 -3.33
C SER A 58 -19.55 5.75 -3.02
N LEU A 59 -18.39 6.37 -2.80
CA LEU A 59 -17.13 5.67 -2.59
C LEU A 59 -17.16 4.86 -1.29
N GLY A 60 -18.17 5.04 -0.43
CA GLY A 60 -18.47 4.16 0.71
C GLY A 60 -17.22 3.70 1.47
N LYS A 61 -17.07 2.38 1.62
CA LYS A 61 -15.92 1.75 2.29
C LYS A 61 -14.57 2.08 1.65
N ASP A 62 -14.54 2.33 0.34
CA ASP A 62 -13.31 2.68 -0.37
C ASP A 62 -12.85 4.11 -0.02
N ALA A 63 -13.80 5.03 0.22
CA ALA A 63 -13.46 6.37 0.72
C ALA A 63 -12.83 6.31 2.11
N ASP A 64 -13.38 5.49 3.01
CA ASP A 64 -12.84 5.32 4.36
C ASP A 64 -11.44 4.70 4.33
N ALA A 65 -11.23 3.67 3.50
CA ALA A 65 -9.92 3.06 3.29
C ALA A 65 -8.90 4.06 2.72
N LEU A 66 -9.31 4.90 1.76
CA LEU A 66 -8.47 5.95 1.19
C LEU A 66 -8.10 7.00 2.26
N ARG A 67 -9.05 7.42 3.10
CA ARG A 67 -8.80 8.35 4.20
C ARG A 67 -7.77 7.79 5.18
N LEU A 68 -7.95 6.56 5.63
CA LEU A 68 -7.00 5.86 6.51
C LEU A 68 -5.61 5.77 5.87
N HIS A 69 -5.54 5.47 4.58
CA HIS A 69 -4.27 5.38 3.86
C HIS A 69 -3.56 6.73 3.71
N ILE A 70 -4.30 7.82 3.49
CA ILE A 70 -3.76 9.18 3.45
C ILE A 70 -3.20 9.56 4.83
N GLU A 71 -3.98 9.36 5.89
CA GLU A 71 -3.54 9.61 7.27
C GLU A 71 -2.27 8.81 7.58
N TRP A 72 -2.24 7.52 7.22
CA TRP A 72 -1.06 6.67 7.37
C TRP A 72 0.18 7.25 6.67
N ARG A 73 0.05 7.67 5.40
CA ARG A 73 1.19 8.26 4.65
C ARG A 73 1.69 9.53 5.33
N GLN A 74 0.78 10.40 5.76
CA GLN A 74 1.13 11.65 6.42
C GLN A 74 1.88 11.39 7.73
N LEU A 75 1.40 10.44 8.53
CA LEU A 75 2.06 10.01 9.76
C LEU A 75 3.47 9.48 9.47
N LYS A 76 3.62 8.59 8.49
CA LYS A 76 4.93 8.05 8.09
C LYS A 76 5.91 9.15 7.68
N ASN A 77 5.47 10.12 6.88
CA ASN A 77 6.32 11.23 6.43
C ASN A 77 6.78 12.13 7.58
N ARG A 78 5.96 12.29 8.63
CA ARG A 78 6.37 13.03 9.84
C ARG A 78 7.37 12.23 10.67
N ILE A 79 7.06 10.96 10.91
CA ILE A 79 7.85 10.08 11.79
C ILE A 79 9.22 9.73 11.21
N VAL A 80 9.37 9.69 9.88
CA VAL A 80 10.68 9.37 9.26
C VAL A 80 11.77 10.40 9.61
N ASN A 81 11.35 11.63 9.95
CA ASN A 81 12.23 12.73 10.33
C ASN A 81 12.36 12.90 11.85
N ASP A 82 11.70 12.07 12.65
CA ASP A 82 11.80 12.12 14.11
C ASP A 82 13.20 11.64 14.56
N PRO A 83 13.94 12.45 15.34
CA PRO A 83 15.31 12.12 15.72
C PRO A 83 15.40 10.87 16.61
N ALA A 84 14.43 10.65 17.50
CA ALA A 84 14.42 9.47 18.37
C ALA A 84 14.23 8.19 17.54
N VAL A 85 13.37 8.25 16.52
CA VAL A 85 13.13 7.14 15.60
C VAL A 85 14.36 6.85 14.74
N GLN A 86 15.02 7.89 14.22
CA GLN A 86 16.26 7.74 13.45
C GLN A 86 17.40 7.16 14.29
N MET A 87 17.58 7.66 15.52
CA MET A 87 18.57 7.13 16.46
C MET A 87 18.31 5.67 16.81
N ALA A 88 17.07 5.31 17.14
CA ALA A 88 16.70 3.92 17.43
C ALA A 88 16.93 3.01 16.22
N LYS A 89 16.62 3.48 15.01
CA LYS A 89 16.89 2.75 13.77
C LYS A 89 18.38 2.54 13.55
N ALA A 90 19.19 3.58 13.69
CA ALA A 90 20.64 3.50 13.53
C ALA A 90 21.27 2.56 14.58
N TYR A 91 20.82 2.67 15.83
CA TYR A 91 21.24 1.78 16.92
C TYR A 91 20.94 0.31 16.64
N ALA A 92 19.76 0.02 16.08
CA ALA A 92 19.40 -1.33 15.65
C ALA A 92 20.25 -1.83 14.48
N GLN A 93 20.60 -0.97 13.53
CA GLN A 93 21.49 -1.36 12.41
C GLN A 93 22.95 -1.56 12.83
N ALA A 94 23.39 -0.89 13.91
CA ALA A 94 24.74 -1.04 14.47
C ALA A 94 24.92 -2.32 15.31
N ALA A 95 23.92 -3.20 15.39
CA ALA A 95 24.03 -4.48 16.08
C ALA A 95 25.07 -5.38 15.42
N ARG A 96 25.88 -6.08 16.23
CA ARG A 96 26.94 -6.97 15.72
C ARG A 96 26.45 -8.40 15.54
N THR A 97 25.42 -8.79 16.28
CA THR A 97 24.83 -10.13 16.24
C THR A 97 23.36 -10.07 15.84
N ASP A 98 22.84 -11.19 15.33
CA ASP A 98 21.42 -11.31 14.97
C ASP A 98 20.49 -11.18 16.19
N LEU A 99 20.89 -11.74 17.34
CA LEU A 99 20.12 -11.64 18.59
C LEU A 99 19.99 -10.17 19.02
N GLU A 100 21.11 -9.45 19.11
CA GLU A 100 21.13 -8.02 19.42
C GLU A 100 20.30 -7.23 18.41
N LYS A 101 20.40 -7.56 17.11
CA LYS A 101 19.65 -6.87 16.07
C LYS A 101 18.15 -7.03 16.29
N ARG A 102 17.67 -8.22 16.63
CA ARG A 102 16.24 -8.47 16.92
C ARG A 102 15.77 -7.71 18.14
N GLU A 103 16.53 -7.74 19.24
CA GLU A 103 16.19 -6.99 20.46
C GLU A 103 16.11 -5.48 20.19
N ARG A 104 17.11 -4.94 19.49
CA ARG A 104 17.13 -3.52 19.12
C ARG A 104 16.05 -3.16 18.11
N LEU A 105 15.71 -4.05 17.17
CA LEU A 105 14.58 -3.86 16.25
C LEU A 105 13.24 -3.84 16.99
N SER A 106 13.07 -4.68 18.01
CA SER A 106 11.89 -4.63 18.88
C SER A 106 11.76 -3.27 19.58
N ALA A 107 12.86 -2.76 20.14
CA ALA A 107 12.91 -1.42 20.74
C ALA A 107 12.66 -0.30 19.71
N TYR A 108 13.22 -0.41 18.51
CA TYR A 108 12.95 0.52 17.40
C TYR A 108 11.46 0.56 17.05
N TYR A 109 10.81 -0.60 16.89
CA TYR A 109 9.38 -0.63 16.60
C TYR A 109 8.52 -0.08 17.74
N GLU A 110 8.92 -0.27 19.00
CA GLU A 110 8.27 0.36 20.14
C GLU A 110 8.24 1.89 19.99
N VAL A 111 9.42 2.50 19.81
CA VAL A 111 9.55 3.96 19.64
C VAL A 111 8.82 4.44 18.38
N TYR A 112 8.98 3.74 17.25
CA TYR A 112 8.36 4.09 15.98
C TYR A 112 6.83 4.16 16.09
N TYR A 113 6.19 3.12 16.64
CA TYR A 113 4.74 3.06 16.76
C TYR A 113 4.20 3.90 17.91
N GLN A 114 4.96 4.10 18.99
CA GLN A 114 4.60 5.03 20.06
C GLN A 114 4.55 6.47 19.54
N ARG A 115 5.57 6.91 18.80
CA ARG A 115 5.59 8.25 18.20
C ARG A 115 4.47 8.40 17.16
N MET A 116 4.26 7.39 16.33
CA MET A 116 3.21 7.41 15.32
C MET A 116 1.80 7.47 15.92
N SER A 117 1.53 6.71 17.00
CA SER A 117 0.24 6.72 17.70
C SER A 117 0.00 7.99 18.52
N ALA A 118 1.06 8.66 19.00
CA ALA A 118 0.95 9.96 19.66
C ALA A 118 0.50 11.07 18.69
N LEU A 119 0.93 10.99 17.42
CA LEU A 119 0.51 11.94 16.36
C LEU A 119 -0.84 11.58 15.71
N ALA A 120 -1.32 10.36 15.93
CA ALA A 120 -2.58 9.91 15.38
C ALA A 120 -3.77 10.57 16.09
N THR A 121 -4.67 11.17 15.30
CA THR A 121 -5.89 11.80 15.81
C THR A 121 -7.06 10.82 15.88
N THR A 122 -7.19 9.95 14.88
CA THR A 122 -8.34 9.04 14.76
C THR A 122 -8.13 7.76 15.60
N PRO A 123 -9.20 7.19 16.20
CA PRO A 123 -9.08 5.94 16.96
C PRO A 123 -8.82 4.73 16.04
N GLU A 124 -9.36 4.75 14.83
CA GLU A 124 -9.19 3.68 13.84
C GLU A 124 -7.72 3.49 13.45
N ILE A 125 -6.99 4.59 13.18
CA ILE A 125 -5.57 4.51 12.84
C ILE A 125 -4.73 4.04 14.03
N LYS A 126 -5.13 4.36 15.27
CA LYS A 126 -4.43 3.86 16.48
C LYS A 126 -4.56 2.34 16.61
N LEU A 127 -5.73 1.78 16.33
CA LEU A 127 -5.94 0.34 16.32
C LEU A 127 -5.13 -0.34 15.22
N THR A 128 -5.14 0.20 13.99
CA THR A 128 -4.34 -0.39 12.90
C THR A 128 -2.84 -0.31 13.20
N LEU A 129 -2.36 0.77 13.81
CA LEU A 129 -0.98 0.91 14.28
C LEU A 129 -0.60 -0.17 15.30
N GLN A 130 -1.49 -0.49 16.23
CA GLN A 130 -1.25 -1.56 17.22
C GLN A 130 -1.14 -2.93 16.56
N VAL A 131 -2.01 -3.24 15.61
CA VAL A 131 -1.96 -4.49 14.83
C VAL A 131 -0.66 -4.57 14.02
N LEU A 132 -0.26 -3.48 13.37
CA LEU A 132 0.97 -3.41 12.58
C LEU A 132 2.22 -3.54 13.46
N LYS A 133 2.21 -2.96 14.66
CA LYS A 133 3.26 -3.16 15.66
C LYS A 133 3.40 -4.63 16.02
N ALA A 134 2.29 -5.29 16.38
CA ALA A 134 2.29 -6.70 16.74
C ALA A 134 2.79 -7.59 15.58
N SER A 135 2.36 -7.29 14.35
CA SER A 135 2.83 -7.98 13.14
C SER A 135 4.35 -7.85 12.96
N HIS A 136 4.89 -6.63 13.05
CA HIS A 136 6.34 -6.40 12.93
C HIS A 136 7.14 -7.09 14.03
N GLN A 137 6.66 -7.05 15.28
CA GLN A 137 7.30 -7.75 16.38
C GLN A 137 7.24 -9.28 16.21
N GLY A 138 6.13 -9.80 15.68
CA GLY A 138 5.97 -11.22 15.34
C GLY A 138 6.98 -11.70 14.31
N LEU A 139 7.31 -10.87 13.30
CA LEU A 139 8.33 -11.18 12.29
C LEU A 139 9.75 -11.29 12.86
N LEU A 140 10.00 -10.70 14.04
CA LEU A 140 11.30 -10.81 14.72
C LEU A 140 11.44 -12.11 15.51
N ALA A 141 10.33 -12.80 15.80
CA ALA A 141 10.37 -14.06 16.54
C ALA A 141 10.98 -15.16 15.66
N GLN A 142 12.09 -15.73 16.09
CA GLN A 142 12.65 -16.92 15.46
C GLN A 142 11.91 -18.16 15.98
N PRO A 143 11.29 -18.99 15.12
CA PRO A 143 10.74 -20.27 15.52
C PRO A 143 11.90 -21.21 15.87
N ARG A 144 12.27 -21.24 17.15
CA ARG A 144 13.22 -22.15 17.82
C ARG A 144 14.03 -23.06 16.88
N VAL A 145 15.20 -22.58 16.44
CA VAL A 145 16.15 -23.38 15.65
C VAL A 145 16.92 -24.38 16.53
N ARG A 146 16.83 -24.26 17.85
CA ARG A 146 17.31 -25.27 18.80
C ARG A 146 16.28 -25.46 19.91
N PRO A 147 15.92 -26.69 20.30
CA PRO A 147 15.37 -26.90 21.63
C PRO A 147 16.38 -26.31 22.63
N SER A 148 15.87 -25.58 23.63
CA SER A 148 16.66 -25.20 24.80
C SER A 148 17.41 -26.45 25.28
N PRO A 149 18.68 -26.37 25.71
CA PRO A 149 19.28 -27.50 26.41
C PRO A 149 18.32 -27.86 27.55
N THR A 150 17.73 -29.04 27.42
CA THR A 150 16.95 -29.65 28.48
C THR A 150 17.85 -29.67 29.71
N ALA A 151 17.32 -29.24 30.87
CA ALA A 151 18.05 -29.37 32.13
C ALA A 151 18.64 -30.79 32.24
N GLU A 152 19.89 -30.90 32.69
CA GLU A 152 20.61 -32.17 32.73
C GLU A 152 19.76 -33.25 33.41
N GLY A 153 19.32 -34.26 32.64
CA GLY A 153 18.53 -35.39 33.15
C GLY A 153 17.28 -35.78 32.35
N ALA A 154 16.76 -34.97 31.42
CA ALA A 154 15.65 -35.40 30.58
C ALA A 154 16.11 -35.93 29.20
N THR A 155 16.35 -37.24 29.18
CA THR A 155 16.53 -38.05 27.97
C THR A 155 15.30 -37.92 27.06
N PRO A 156 15.44 -37.59 25.76
CA PRO A 156 14.32 -37.68 24.84
C PRO A 156 13.97 -39.16 24.60
N THR A 157 12.85 -39.62 25.12
CA THR A 157 12.29 -40.94 24.78
C THR A 157 11.95 -40.97 23.30
N PRO A 158 12.53 -41.87 22.48
CA PRO A 158 12.11 -42.01 21.09
C PRO A 158 10.69 -42.56 21.07
N MET A 159 9.75 -41.77 20.53
CA MET A 159 8.38 -42.23 20.28
C MET A 159 8.41 -43.24 19.13
N PRO A 160 7.85 -44.46 19.29
CA PRO A 160 7.80 -45.41 18.18
C PRO A 160 6.92 -44.85 17.05
N SER A 161 7.52 -44.79 15.87
CA SER A 161 6.93 -44.37 14.60
C SER A 161 5.69 -45.21 14.29
N GLY A 162 4.51 -44.61 14.48
CA GLY A 162 3.22 -45.17 14.09
C GLY A 162 2.77 -44.63 12.74
N THR A 163 2.72 -45.53 11.75
CA THR A 163 1.88 -45.51 10.53
C THR A 163 2.38 -44.68 9.32
N PRO A 164 2.61 -45.31 8.15
CA PRO A 164 2.95 -44.60 6.91
C PRO A 164 1.72 -43.90 6.31
N ALA A 165 1.81 -42.59 6.10
CA ALA A 165 0.83 -41.82 5.34
C ALA A 165 0.90 -42.20 3.84
N PRO A 166 -0.24 -42.33 3.13
CA PRO A 166 -0.25 -42.69 1.73
C PRO A 166 0.37 -41.59 0.85
N LYS A 167 1.29 -41.99 -0.02
CA LYS A 167 1.97 -41.11 -0.99
C LYS A 167 0.94 -40.46 -1.93
N LYS A 168 0.89 -39.13 -1.97
CA LYS A 168 0.23 -38.39 -3.06
C LYS A 168 0.98 -38.66 -4.38
N PRO A 169 0.30 -38.97 -5.50
CA PRO A 169 0.99 -39.17 -6.77
C PRO A 169 1.59 -37.85 -7.27
N ALA A 170 2.86 -37.90 -7.63
CA ALA A 170 3.58 -36.79 -8.23
C ALA A 170 2.96 -36.43 -9.58
N HIS A 171 2.51 -35.19 -9.73
CA HIS A 171 2.15 -34.62 -11.04
C HIS A 171 3.40 -34.58 -11.93
N LYS A 172 3.47 -35.49 -12.90
CA LYS A 172 4.46 -35.42 -13.98
C LYS A 172 4.06 -34.29 -14.94
N HIS A 173 4.87 -33.24 -15.02
CA HIS A 173 4.76 -32.24 -16.08
C HIS A 173 5.16 -32.88 -17.42
N LYS A 174 4.19 -33.11 -18.31
CA LYS A 174 4.46 -33.46 -19.71
C LYS A 174 5.01 -32.21 -20.41
N LYS A 175 6.31 -32.21 -20.72
CA LYS A 175 6.92 -31.28 -21.67
C LYS A 175 6.42 -31.64 -23.07
N LYS A 176 5.60 -30.77 -23.67
CA LYS A 176 5.21 -30.89 -25.08
C LYS A 176 6.38 -30.39 -25.93
N PHE A 177 6.98 -31.29 -26.71
CA PHE A 177 7.77 -30.89 -27.87
C PHE A 177 6.79 -30.66 -29.02
N HIS A 178 6.78 -29.45 -29.57
CA HIS A 178 6.19 -29.19 -30.88
C HIS A 178 7.27 -29.46 -31.93
N ALA A 179 6.92 -30.33 -32.89
CA ALA A 179 7.57 -30.42 -34.18
C ALA A 179 6.97 -29.38 -35.13
#